data_AF-A0A6P0I378-F1
#
_entry.id   AF-A0A6P0I378-F1
#
_cell.length_a   1.000
_cell.length_b   1.000
_cell.length_c   1.000
_cell.angle_alpha   90.00
_cell.angle_beta   90.00
_cell.angle_gamma   90.00
#
_symmetry.space_group_name_H-M   'P 1'
#
loop_
_entity.id
_entity.type
_entity.pdbx_description
1 polymer ?
#
loop_
_entity_poly.entity_id
_entity_poly.type
_entity_poly.pdbx_seq_one_letter_code
_entity_poly.pdbx_strand_id
1 'polypeptide(L)'
;MEKANNIIESGGRGKAKIHSKKGRLEIRFSKQTFGKDKVMALRLADSPDNYPQAKSVLALINADISAGRFDFSLERYRPTLQAPVEAIVKSPLIIFVWEEFLKANRYRWKDSTWNYLKNTIKRWIPEQFCVNDAEVYRNWLLENTTVSMSKRVLTWVRAAVTWWSDLHSTSNFFSNIIKGLKHRWEESPSPRPFTDIEVECIFDNFNKSQYYSFYTGFVRFLLATGCRPSEAVGLRWSKVSHKSITFRADL
;
A
#
# COMPACT_ATOMS: atom_id res chain seq x y z
N MET A 1 -14.79 15.92 58.72
CA MET A 1 -15.24 14.58 58.29
C MET A 1 -14.16 13.95 57.43
N GLU A 2 -13.47 13.00 58.03
CA GLU A 2 -12.25 12.36 57.57
C GLU A 2 -12.61 11.21 56.60
N LYS A 3 -12.42 11.39 55.28
CA LYS A 3 -12.67 10.31 54.32
C LYS A 3 -11.54 9.28 54.42
N ALA A 4 -11.91 8.08 54.88
CA ALA A 4 -11.03 6.92 55.07
C ALA A 4 -10.22 6.57 53.81
N ASN A 5 -8.96 6.21 54.02
CA ASN A 5 -8.05 5.70 52.98
C ASN A 5 -8.35 4.22 52.74
N ASN A 6 -8.87 3.88 51.57
CA ASN A 6 -9.22 2.50 51.23
C ASN A 6 -8.29 1.94 50.13
N ILE A 7 -7.77 0.73 50.37
CA ILE A 7 -7.11 -0.08 49.35
C ILE A 7 -8.21 -0.70 48.49
N ILE A 8 -8.23 -0.38 47.20
CA ILE A 8 -9.32 -0.83 46.31
C ILE A 8 -8.99 -2.19 45.69
N GLU A 9 -7.70 -2.51 45.48
CA GLU A 9 -7.32 -3.81 44.91
C GLU A 9 -5.93 -4.25 45.40
N SER A 10 -5.83 -5.50 45.86
CA SER A 10 -4.58 -6.07 46.37
C SER A 10 -3.88 -6.96 45.32
N GLY A 11 -2.79 -6.48 44.74
CA GLY A 11 -1.80 -7.36 44.13
C GLY A 11 -1.13 -8.26 45.18
N GLY A 12 -0.75 -9.48 44.79
CA GLY A 12 -0.01 -10.43 45.65
C GLY A 12 1.26 -9.82 46.28
N ARG A 13 1.82 -10.49 47.29
CA ARG A 13 3.00 -10.03 48.05
C ARG A 13 4.09 -9.49 47.10
N GLY A 14 4.52 -8.24 47.31
CA GLY A 14 5.56 -7.56 46.53
C GLY A 14 5.09 -6.69 45.36
N LYS A 15 3.81 -6.75 44.93
CA LYS A 15 3.28 -6.00 43.78
C LYS A 15 2.73 -4.62 44.13
N ALA A 16 2.65 -3.74 43.12
CA ALA A 16 1.99 -2.45 43.23
C ALA A 16 0.46 -2.64 43.40
N LYS A 17 -0.21 -1.64 43.98
CA LYS A 17 -1.66 -1.68 44.30
C LYS A 17 -2.32 -0.34 43.97
N ILE A 18 -3.61 -0.37 43.59
CA ILE A 18 -4.42 0.85 43.46
C ILE A 18 -4.94 1.25 44.85
N HIS A 19 -4.78 2.53 45.16
CA HIS A 19 -5.17 3.16 46.41
C HIS A 19 -5.97 4.43 46.10
N SER A 20 -7.03 4.71 46.87
CA SER A 20 -7.74 5.98 46.77
C SER A 20 -7.42 6.87 47.96
N LYS A 21 -7.07 8.13 47.66
CA LYS A 21 -6.78 9.16 48.66
C LYS A 21 -7.51 10.44 48.29
N LYS A 22 -8.37 10.92 49.19
CA LYS A 22 -9.18 12.14 48.98
C LYS A 22 -9.98 12.13 47.66
N GLY A 23 -10.49 10.98 47.24
CA GLY A 23 -11.28 10.83 46.00
C GLY A 23 -10.45 10.87 44.72
N ARG A 24 -9.14 10.60 44.79
CA ARG A 24 -8.26 10.47 43.62
C ARG A 24 -7.54 9.13 43.65
N LEU A 25 -7.34 8.55 42.47
CA LEU A 25 -6.66 7.27 42.30
C LEU A 25 -5.13 7.45 42.30
N GLU A 26 -4.45 6.62 43.06
CA GLU A 26 -2.99 6.55 43.19
C GLU A 26 -2.52 5.10 43.10
N ILE A 27 -1.32 4.88 42.59
CA ILE A 27 -0.65 3.56 42.64
C ILE A 27 0.36 3.60 43.78
N ARG A 28 0.20 2.68 44.73
CA ARG A 28 1.13 2.47 45.84
C ARG A 28 2.07 1.31 45.50
N PHE A 29 3.36 1.56 45.56
CA PHE A 29 4.39 0.55 45.31
C PHE A 29 4.72 -0.20 46.59
N SER A 30 5.22 -1.44 46.44
CA SER A 30 5.70 -2.20 47.59
C SER A 30 7.06 -1.66 48.05
N LYS A 31 7.38 -1.84 49.34
CA LYS A 31 8.69 -1.46 49.91
C LYS A 31 9.85 -2.20 49.23
N GLN A 32 9.61 -3.37 48.63
CA GLN A 32 10.64 -4.10 47.90
C GLN A 32 11.01 -3.41 46.57
N THR A 33 10.10 -2.65 45.96
CA THR A 33 10.34 -2.00 44.67
C THR A 33 11.20 -0.74 44.81
N PHE A 34 11.02 0.07 45.86
CA PHE A 34 11.71 1.36 46.03
C PHE A 34 12.54 1.48 47.31
N GLY A 35 12.59 0.45 48.15
CA GLY A 35 13.20 0.48 49.49
C GLY A 35 12.45 1.34 50.52
N LYS A 36 11.45 2.11 50.09
CA LYS A 36 10.62 3.00 50.90
C LYS A 36 9.18 3.05 50.38
N ASP A 37 8.26 3.53 51.20
CA ASP A 37 6.89 3.80 50.75
C ASP A 37 6.91 4.86 49.64
N LYS A 38 6.49 4.47 48.43
CA LYS A 38 6.38 5.34 47.26
C LYS A 38 4.99 5.22 46.68
N VAL A 39 4.44 6.36 46.26
CA VAL A 39 3.14 6.47 45.58
C VAL A 39 3.29 7.25 44.28
N MET A 40 2.47 6.92 43.29
CA MET A 40 2.30 7.67 42.05
C MET A 40 0.84 8.09 41.93
N ALA A 41 0.59 9.39 41.94
CA ALA A 41 -0.74 9.91 41.68
C ALA A 41 -1.09 9.76 40.18
N LEU A 42 -2.24 9.15 39.87
CA LEU A 42 -2.72 9.00 38.49
C LEU A 42 -3.44 10.26 38.00
N ARG A 43 -3.71 11.23 38.90
CA ARG A 43 -4.51 12.45 38.66
C ARG A 43 -5.97 12.21 38.26
N LEU A 44 -6.41 10.95 38.21
CA LEU A 44 -7.79 10.52 37.96
C LEU A 44 -8.65 10.65 39.22
N ALA A 45 -9.94 10.96 39.03
CA ALA A 45 -10.93 10.90 40.10
C ALA A 45 -11.26 9.44 40.42
N ASP A 46 -11.57 9.16 41.68
CA ASP A 46 -12.06 7.87 42.13
C ASP A 46 -13.51 7.68 41.69
N SER A 47 -13.69 7.25 40.44
CA SER A 47 -14.98 6.95 39.81
C SER A 47 -14.91 5.62 39.05
N PRO A 48 -16.06 4.94 38.85
CA PRO A 48 -16.13 3.72 38.06
C PRO A 48 -15.54 3.86 36.65
N ASP A 49 -15.69 5.01 36.01
CA ASP A 49 -15.22 5.27 34.64
C ASP A 49 -13.69 5.36 34.52
N ASN A 50 -13.02 5.86 35.56
CA ASN A 50 -11.57 6.03 35.59
C ASN A 50 -10.83 4.77 36.09
N TYR A 51 -11.55 3.83 36.69
CA TYR A 51 -10.99 2.63 37.28
C TYR A 51 -10.36 1.67 36.24
N PRO A 52 -10.94 1.44 35.05
CA PRO A 52 -10.29 0.67 33.99
C PRO A 52 -8.93 1.25 33.55
N GLN A 53 -8.80 2.58 33.49
CA GLN A 53 -7.54 3.22 33.15
C GLN A 53 -6.49 3.01 34.26
N ALA A 54 -6.88 3.14 35.52
CA ALA A 54 -6.00 2.84 36.65
C ALA A 54 -5.56 1.38 36.67
N LYS A 55 -6.45 0.44 36.32
CA LYS A 55 -6.14 -0.98 36.16
C LYS A 55 -5.14 -1.27 35.05
N SER A 56 -5.31 -0.63 33.89
CA SER A 56 -4.36 -0.75 32.78
C SER A 56 -2.95 -0.31 33.17
N VAL A 57 -2.82 0.85 33.83
CA VAL A 57 -1.53 1.35 34.33
C VAL A 57 -0.94 0.41 35.38
N LEU A 58 -1.76 -0.10 36.31
CA LEU A 58 -1.32 -1.07 37.31
C LEU A 58 -0.80 -2.38 36.69
N ALA A 59 -1.49 -2.89 35.66
CA ALA A 59 -1.09 -4.10 34.96
C ALA A 59 0.25 -3.91 34.25
N LEU A 60 0.44 -2.78 33.56
CA LEU A 60 1.69 -2.43 32.90
C LEU A 60 2.86 -2.36 33.89
N ILE A 61 2.68 -1.67 35.02
CA ILE A 61 3.68 -1.57 36.08
C ILE A 61 4.06 -2.95 36.60
N ASN A 62 3.08 -3.79 36.94
CA ASN A 62 3.36 -5.11 37.49
C ASN A 62 4.03 -6.04 36.47
N ALA A 63 3.72 -5.91 35.17
CA ALA A 63 4.39 -6.62 34.10
C ALA A 63 5.86 -6.20 33.97
N ASP A 64 6.13 -4.89 33.97
CA ASP A 64 7.49 -4.36 33.86
C ASP A 64 8.37 -4.70 35.09
N ILE A 65 7.79 -4.69 36.30
CA ILE A 65 8.46 -5.17 37.52
C ILE A 65 8.82 -6.65 37.38
N SER A 66 7.90 -7.48 36.88
CA SER A 66 8.16 -8.92 36.71
C SER A 66 9.19 -9.21 35.62
N ALA A 67 9.25 -8.36 34.59
CA ALA A 67 10.18 -8.49 33.47
C ALA A 67 11.55 -7.83 33.71
N GLY A 68 11.78 -7.22 34.88
CA GLY A 68 13.04 -6.54 35.21
C GLY A 68 13.32 -5.26 34.40
N ARG A 69 12.30 -4.67 33.76
CA ARG A 69 12.41 -3.45 32.94
C ARG A 69 11.61 -2.28 33.52
N PHE A 70 11.47 -2.26 34.84
CA PHE A 70 10.70 -1.24 35.53
C PHE A 70 11.37 0.13 35.45
N ASP A 71 10.61 1.14 35.04
CA ASP A 71 11.07 2.53 35.00
C ASP A 71 10.89 3.19 36.38
N PHE A 72 12.00 3.33 37.10
CA PHE A 72 12.04 3.95 38.43
C PHE A 72 11.71 5.46 38.42
N SER A 73 11.77 6.13 37.26
CA SER A 73 11.38 7.55 37.13
C SER A 73 9.86 7.76 37.19
N LEU A 74 9.09 6.69 36.92
CA LEU A 74 7.63 6.67 36.85
C LEU A 74 7.03 7.49 35.70
N GLU A 75 7.84 8.18 34.89
CA GLU A 75 7.34 9.01 33.78
C GLU A 75 6.64 8.17 32.72
N ARG A 76 7.14 6.95 32.45
CA ARG A 76 6.52 5.99 31.51
C ARG A 76 5.11 5.56 31.91
N TYR A 77 4.76 5.67 33.19
CA TYR A 77 3.49 5.19 33.74
C TYR A 77 2.50 6.32 34.07
N ARG A 78 2.88 7.59 33.87
CA ARG A 78 1.96 8.69 34.10
C ARG A 78 0.91 8.71 33.00
N PRO A 79 -0.39 8.73 33.34
CA PRO A 79 -1.44 9.03 32.39
C PRO A 79 -1.20 10.46 31.92
N THR A 80 -0.53 10.59 30.77
CA THR A 80 -0.46 11.88 30.10
C THR A 80 -1.90 12.15 29.65
N LEU A 81 -2.37 13.40 29.75
CA LEU A 81 -3.52 13.87 28.97
C LEU A 81 -3.11 13.89 27.48
N GLN A 82 -2.67 12.74 26.97
CA GLN A 82 -2.59 12.50 25.56
C GLN A 82 -4.02 12.22 25.15
N ALA A 83 -4.48 13.00 24.17
CA ALA A 83 -5.59 12.65 23.30
C ALA A 83 -5.62 11.13 23.07
N PRO A 84 -6.82 10.52 22.90
CA PRO A 84 -6.95 9.07 22.76
C PRO A 84 -5.83 8.58 21.86
N VAL A 85 -4.99 7.68 22.39
CA VAL A 85 -4.00 6.97 21.59
C VAL A 85 -4.85 6.33 20.51
N GLU A 86 -4.87 6.96 19.32
CA GLU A 86 -5.45 6.37 18.15
C GLU A 86 -4.86 4.97 18.12
N ALA A 87 -5.72 3.96 18.24
CA ALA A 87 -5.31 2.60 18.04
C ALA A 87 -4.42 2.62 16.80
N ILE A 88 -3.21 2.06 16.87
CA ILE A 88 -2.31 1.97 15.71
C ILE A 88 -3.11 1.22 14.65
N VAL A 89 -3.80 1.96 13.77
CA VAL A 89 -4.47 1.39 12.63
C VAL A 89 -3.32 0.95 11.78
N LYS A 90 -3.00 -0.35 11.84
CA LYS A 90 -1.96 -0.92 10.99
C LYS A 90 -2.37 -0.58 9.56
N SER A 91 -1.60 0.32 8.96
CA SER A 91 -1.81 0.75 7.58
C SER A 91 -1.83 -0.52 6.72
N PRO A 92 -2.84 -0.70 5.85
CA PRO A 92 -2.96 -1.94 5.10
C PRO A 92 -1.75 -2.13 4.19
N LEU A 93 -1.39 -3.39 3.96
CA LEU A 93 -0.36 -3.73 2.98
C LEU A 93 -0.83 -3.34 1.57
N ILE A 94 0.08 -2.85 0.74
CA ILE A 94 -0.21 -2.50 -0.66
C ILE A 94 -0.73 -3.75 -1.41
N ILE A 95 -0.13 -4.92 -1.16
CA ILE A 95 -0.55 -6.17 -1.81
C ILE A 95 -2.00 -6.55 -1.45
N PHE A 96 -2.42 -6.30 -0.21
CA PHE A 96 -3.78 -6.58 0.22
C PHE A 96 -4.78 -5.65 -0.49
N VAL A 97 -4.49 -4.34 -0.49
CA VAL A 97 -5.31 -3.34 -1.21
C VAL A 97 -5.39 -3.68 -2.70
N TRP A 98 -4.28 -4.10 -3.30
CA TRP A 98 -4.22 -4.51 -4.69
C TRP A 98 -5.13 -5.69 -5.01
N GLU A 99 -5.12 -6.73 -4.17
CA GLU A 99 -5.95 -7.92 -4.40
C GLU A 99 -7.45 -7.61 -4.30
N GLU A 100 -7.86 -6.81 -3.32
CA GLU A 100 -9.25 -6.34 -3.21
C GLU A 100 -9.65 -5.48 -4.42
N PHE A 101 -8.75 -4.59 -4.87
CA PHE A 101 -8.96 -3.79 -6.07
C PHE A 101 -9.15 -4.65 -7.33
N LEU A 102 -8.32 -5.69 -7.50
CA LEU A 102 -8.48 -6.63 -8.61
C LEU A 102 -9.84 -7.34 -8.53
N LYS A 103 -10.21 -7.90 -7.37
CA LYS A 103 -11.49 -8.60 -7.19
C LYS A 103 -12.68 -7.70 -7.55
N ALA A 104 -12.69 -6.47 -7.04
CA ALA A 104 -13.77 -5.51 -7.28
C ALA A 104 -13.92 -5.10 -8.76
N ASN A 105 -12.84 -5.17 -9.54
CA ASN A 105 -12.84 -4.69 -10.93
C ASN A 105 -12.79 -5.80 -11.98
N ARG A 106 -12.83 -7.09 -11.58
CA ARG A 106 -12.70 -8.23 -12.51
C ARG A 106 -13.67 -8.15 -13.70
N TYR A 107 -14.92 -7.80 -13.46
CA TYR A 107 -15.97 -7.76 -14.48
C TYR A 107 -15.83 -6.57 -15.44
N ARG A 108 -15.08 -5.53 -15.06
CA ARG A 108 -14.93 -4.30 -15.85
C ARG A 108 -13.83 -4.40 -16.90
N TRP A 109 -12.90 -5.34 -16.74
CA TRP A 109 -11.70 -5.40 -17.57
C TRP A 109 -11.71 -6.57 -18.54
N LYS A 110 -11.20 -6.31 -19.74
CA LYS A 110 -10.89 -7.33 -20.73
C LYS A 110 -9.85 -8.30 -20.16
N ASP A 111 -9.89 -9.56 -20.61
CA ASP A 111 -8.97 -10.60 -20.11
C ASP A 111 -7.49 -10.25 -20.35
N SER A 112 -7.16 -9.56 -21.45
CA SER A 112 -5.80 -9.09 -21.70
C SER A 112 -5.32 -8.10 -20.64
N THR A 113 -6.17 -7.15 -20.26
CA THR A 113 -5.89 -6.20 -19.17
C THR A 113 -5.80 -6.94 -17.84
N TRP A 114 -6.74 -7.82 -17.53
CA TRP A 114 -6.73 -8.62 -16.30
C TRP A 114 -5.42 -9.41 -16.15
N ASN A 115 -5.02 -10.14 -17.20
CA ASN A 115 -3.80 -10.93 -17.21
C ASN A 115 -2.55 -10.06 -17.07
N TYR A 116 -2.52 -8.89 -17.71
CA TYR A 116 -1.43 -7.93 -17.52
C TYR A 116 -1.31 -7.47 -16.07
N LEU A 117 -2.42 -7.11 -15.42
CA LEU A 117 -2.41 -6.65 -14.03
C LEU A 117 -2.01 -7.79 -13.08
N LYS A 118 -2.61 -8.96 -13.25
CA LYS A 118 -2.38 -10.13 -12.39
C LYS A 118 -0.95 -10.69 -12.52
N ASN A 119 -0.41 -10.73 -13.73
CA ASN A 119 0.86 -11.42 -13.98
C ASN A 119 2.05 -10.47 -14.12
N THR A 120 1.86 -9.27 -14.67
CA THR A 120 2.96 -8.33 -14.91
C THR A 120 3.06 -7.29 -13.80
N ILE A 121 1.95 -6.62 -13.45
CA ILE A 121 1.98 -5.57 -12.43
C ILE A 121 2.14 -6.14 -11.03
N LYS A 122 1.38 -7.19 -10.66
CA LYS A 122 1.45 -7.81 -9.32
C LYS A 122 2.85 -8.19 -8.88
N ARG A 123 3.72 -8.64 -9.82
CA ARG A 123 5.11 -9.02 -9.52
C ARG A 123 5.94 -7.90 -8.90
N TRP A 124 5.54 -6.65 -9.12
CA TRP A 124 6.20 -5.46 -8.61
C TRP A 124 5.52 -4.91 -7.35
N ILE A 125 4.67 -5.69 -6.68
CA ILE A 125 3.99 -5.31 -5.45
C ILE A 125 4.40 -6.29 -4.35
N PRO A 126 5.53 -6.02 -3.66
CA PRO A 126 6.03 -6.89 -2.60
C PRO A 126 5.14 -6.84 -1.34
N GLU A 127 5.21 -7.90 -0.53
CA GLU A 127 4.35 -8.05 0.65
C GLU A 127 4.80 -7.22 1.86
N GLN A 128 5.99 -6.60 1.82
CA GLN A 128 6.54 -5.84 2.94
C GLN A 128 6.07 -4.38 3.03
N PHE A 129 5.47 -3.82 1.97
CA PHE A 129 5.13 -2.39 1.94
C PHE A 129 3.69 -2.12 2.33
N CYS A 130 3.49 -1.15 3.21
CA CYS A 130 2.20 -0.60 3.60
C CYS A 130 1.83 0.63 2.76
N VAL A 131 0.55 1.02 2.74
CA VAL A 131 0.12 2.20 1.96
C VAL A 131 0.74 3.52 2.43
N ASN A 132 1.19 3.62 3.68
CA ASN A 132 1.94 4.77 4.18
C ASN A 132 3.44 4.77 3.80
N ASP A 133 3.97 3.66 3.26
CA ASP A 133 5.35 3.54 2.77
C ASP A 133 5.53 4.06 1.34
N ALA A 134 4.64 4.93 0.85
CA ALA A 134 4.52 5.29 -0.57
C ALA A 134 5.86 5.73 -1.20
N GLU A 135 6.59 6.63 -0.56
CA GLU A 135 7.90 7.12 -1.05
C GLU A 135 8.99 6.03 -1.01
N VAL A 136 9.00 5.20 0.04
CA VAL A 136 9.95 4.08 0.16
C VAL A 136 9.69 3.06 -0.95
N TYR A 137 8.44 2.71 -1.19
CA TYR A 137 8.03 1.81 -2.26
C TYR A 137 8.36 2.38 -3.66
N ARG A 138 8.14 3.68 -3.87
CA ARG A 138 8.52 4.36 -5.12
C ARG A 138 10.02 4.27 -5.39
N ASN A 139 10.84 4.53 -4.39
CA ASN A 139 12.30 4.47 -4.54
C ASN A 139 12.77 3.03 -4.79
N TRP A 140 12.21 2.06 -4.06
CA TRP A 140 12.47 0.64 -4.31
C TRP A 140 12.15 0.24 -5.77
N LEU A 141 11.03 0.70 -6.33
CA LEU A 141 10.70 0.45 -7.74
C LEU A 141 11.71 1.08 -8.71
N LEU A 142 12.24 2.26 -8.41
CA LEU A 142 13.22 2.93 -9.28
C LEU A 142 14.60 2.25 -9.22
N GLU A 143 14.93 1.61 -8.10
CA GLU A 143 16.17 0.84 -7.93
C GLU A 143 16.09 -0.56 -8.58
N ASN A 144 14.88 -1.14 -8.65
CA ASN A 144 14.69 -2.54 -9.07
C ASN A 144 14.12 -2.69 -10.50
N THR A 145 13.72 -1.61 -11.15
CA THR A 145 13.25 -1.66 -12.54
C THR A 145 13.46 -0.33 -13.28
N THR A 146 13.03 -0.28 -14.55
CA THR A 146 13.13 0.95 -15.35
C THR A 146 12.11 2.00 -14.90
N VAL A 147 12.45 3.28 -15.02
CA VAL A 147 11.52 4.42 -14.78
C VAL A 147 10.17 4.21 -15.47
N SER A 148 10.19 3.67 -16.69
CA SER A 148 9.00 3.36 -17.46
C SER A 148 8.12 2.30 -16.79
N MET A 149 8.72 1.23 -16.28
CA MET A 149 8.00 0.19 -15.55
C MET A 149 7.53 0.71 -14.17
N SER A 150 8.38 1.44 -13.44
CA SER A 150 8.01 2.04 -12.16
C SER A 150 6.78 2.95 -12.31
N LYS A 151 6.76 3.81 -13.34
CA LYS A 151 5.59 4.66 -13.66
C LYS A 151 4.34 3.84 -13.95
N ARG A 152 4.44 2.75 -14.74
CA ARG A 152 3.31 1.86 -15.03
C ARG A 152 2.76 1.20 -13.77
N VAL A 153 3.63 0.64 -12.93
CA VAL A 153 3.24 0.00 -11.67
C VAL A 153 2.60 1.02 -10.73
N LEU A 154 3.25 2.16 -10.48
CA LEU A 154 2.74 3.21 -9.60
C LEU A 154 1.42 3.81 -10.08
N THR A 155 1.18 3.87 -11.40
CA THR A 155 -0.12 4.33 -11.95
C THR A 155 -1.24 3.41 -11.48
N TRP A 156 -1.05 2.09 -11.59
CA TRP A 156 -2.05 1.11 -11.17
C TRP A 156 -2.18 0.99 -9.65
N VAL A 157 -1.06 1.01 -8.93
CA VAL A 157 -1.08 0.99 -7.45
C VAL A 157 -1.74 2.25 -6.90
N ARG A 158 -1.45 3.42 -7.46
CA ARG A 158 -2.15 4.67 -7.11
C ARG A 158 -3.66 4.55 -7.31
N ALA A 159 -4.11 3.96 -8.41
CA ALA A 159 -5.54 3.75 -8.65
C ALA A 159 -6.15 2.83 -7.59
N ALA A 160 -5.47 1.74 -7.23
CA ALA A 160 -5.92 0.82 -6.18
C ALA A 160 -5.99 1.48 -4.80
N VAL A 161 -4.95 2.22 -4.40
CA VAL A 161 -4.90 2.93 -3.12
C VAL A 161 -5.94 4.06 -3.07
N THR A 162 -6.14 4.80 -4.17
CA THR A 162 -7.17 5.83 -4.24
C THR A 162 -8.56 5.23 -4.06
N TRP A 163 -8.87 4.15 -4.79
CA TRP A 163 -10.13 3.42 -4.63
C TRP A 163 -10.35 2.93 -3.20
N TRP A 164 -9.30 2.40 -2.56
CA TRP A 164 -9.36 1.96 -1.17
C TRP A 164 -9.59 3.10 -0.19
N SER A 165 -8.86 4.20 -0.35
CA SER A 165 -8.98 5.40 0.47
C SER A 165 -10.37 6.01 0.39
N ASP A 166 -10.97 6.06 -0.80
CA ASP A 166 -12.33 6.55 -0.99
C ASP A 166 -13.35 5.63 -0.30
N LEU A 167 -13.20 4.31 -0.45
CA LEU A 167 -14.10 3.32 0.12
C LEU A 167 -14.08 3.31 1.65
N HIS A 168 -12.91 3.51 2.26
CA HIS A 168 -12.71 3.43 3.71
C HIS A 168 -12.56 4.81 4.38
N SER A 169 -12.67 5.90 3.62
CA SER A 169 -12.44 7.27 4.09
C SER A 169 -11.07 7.44 4.78
N THR A 170 -10.01 6.84 4.23
CA THR A 170 -8.64 6.92 4.77
C THR A 170 -7.75 7.88 3.96
N SER A 171 -6.64 8.33 4.55
CA SER A 171 -5.65 9.15 3.83
C SER A 171 -5.10 8.44 2.59
N ASN A 172 -4.81 9.20 1.52
CA ASN A 172 -4.24 8.71 0.27
C ASN A 172 -2.80 9.21 0.07
N PHE A 173 -1.83 8.37 0.43
CA PHE A 173 -0.41 8.66 0.31
C PHE A 173 0.14 8.53 -1.13
N PHE A 174 -0.65 8.01 -2.07
CA PHE A 174 -0.24 7.77 -3.46
C PHE A 174 -0.67 8.90 -4.42
N SER A 175 -1.35 9.94 -3.93
CA SER A 175 -1.95 11.02 -4.72
C SER A 175 -0.97 11.75 -5.65
N ASN A 176 0.31 11.86 -5.29
CA ASN A 176 1.34 12.54 -6.10
C ASN A 176 2.54 11.66 -6.46
N ILE A 177 2.47 10.35 -6.22
CA ILE A 177 3.63 9.45 -6.25
C ILE A 177 4.28 9.31 -7.65
N ILE A 178 3.50 9.53 -8.71
CA ILE A 178 3.98 9.46 -10.10
C ILE A 178 4.59 10.78 -10.60
N LYS A 179 4.53 11.84 -9.80
CA LYS A 179 5.01 13.16 -10.22
C LYS A 179 6.51 13.09 -10.55
N GLY A 180 6.87 13.71 -11.67
CA GLY A 180 8.24 13.72 -12.19
C GLY A 180 8.68 12.45 -12.92
N LEU A 181 7.90 11.35 -12.89
CA LEU A 181 8.22 10.17 -13.68
C LEU A 181 7.74 10.37 -15.13
N LYS A 182 8.66 10.27 -16.08
CA LYS A 182 8.38 10.35 -17.52
C LYS A 182 8.83 9.08 -18.22
N HIS A 183 8.06 8.66 -19.22
CA HIS A 183 8.55 7.65 -20.15
C HIS A 183 9.60 8.26 -21.07
N ARG A 184 10.55 7.46 -21.57
CA ARG A 184 11.56 7.91 -22.54
C ARG A 184 10.93 8.56 -23.78
N TRP A 185 9.81 8.02 -24.27
CA TRP A 185 9.10 8.59 -25.41
C TRP A 185 8.44 9.94 -25.10
N GLU A 186 8.19 10.28 -23.83
CA GLU A 186 7.74 11.62 -23.44
C GLU A 186 8.89 12.63 -23.45
N GLU A 187 10.12 12.17 -23.23
CA GLU A 187 11.33 13.01 -23.22
C GLU A 187 11.93 13.17 -24.62
N SER A 188 11.85 12.13 -25.44
CA SER A 188 12.32 12.12 -26.83
C SER A 188 11.25 11.48 -27.72
N PRO A 189 10.22 12.26 -28.12
CA PRO A 189 9.03 11.79 -28.81
C PRO A 189 9.22 11.61 -30.32
N SER A 190 10.45 11.49 -30.82
CA SER A 190 10.72 11.30 -32.25
C SER A 190 11.00 9.82 -32.56
N PRO A 191 9.98 8.97 -32.78
CA PRO A 191 10.20 7.72 -33.48
C PRO A 191 10.88 8.02 -34.82
N ARG A 192 11.90 7.23 -35.16
CA ARG A 192 12.54 7.31 -36.47
C ARG A 192 11.73 6.45 -37.44
N PRO A 193 10.91 7.04 -38.34
CA PRO A 193 10.24 6.25 -39.36
C PRO A 193 11.29 5.62 -40.29
N PHE A 194 10.92 4.51 -40.92
CA PHE A 194 11.72 3.94 -41.99
C PHE A 194 11.73 4.88 -43.20
N THR A 195 12.88 5.03 -43.84
CA THR A 195 12.98 5.70 -45.15
C THR A 195 12.48 4.78 -46.26
N ASP A 196 12.20 5.33 -47.44
CA ASP A 196 11.76 4.53 -48.59
C ASP A 196 12.80 3.44 -48.96
N ILE A 197 14.08 3.80 -48.90
CA ILE A 197 15.20 2.85 -49.12
C ILE A 197 15.18 1.73 -48.07
N GLU A 198 14.92 2.05 -46.80
CA GLU A 198 14.82 1.03 -45.75
C GLU A 198 13.60 0.13 -45.96
N VAL A 199 12.47 0.68 -46.39
CA VAL A 199 11.26 -0.08 -46.71
C VAL A 199 11.51 -1.05 -47.87
N GLU A 200 12.16 -0.60 -48.94
CA GLU A 200 12.56 -1.47 -50.06
C GLU A 200 13.48 -2.60 -49.60
N CYS A 201 14.52 -2.27 -48.82
CA CYS A 201 15.42 -3.26 -48.22
C CYS A 201 14.70 -4.27 -47.33
N ILE A 202 13.69 -3.84 -46.57
CA ILE A 202 12.86 -4.74 -45.76
C ILE A 202 12.12 -5.73 -46.68
N PHE A 203 11.43 -5.24 -47.71
CA PHE A 203 10.70 -6.12 -48.63
C PHE A 203 11.60 -7.09 -49.37
N ASP A 204 12.77 -6.64 -49.81
CA ASP A 204 13.76 -7.48 -50.47
C ASP A 204 14.27 -8.59 -49.57
N ASN A 205 14.55 -8.28 -48.30
CA ASN A 205 14.98 -9.28 -47.32
C ASN A 205 13.89 -10.30 -47.02
N PHE A 206 12.64 -9.88 -46.85
CA PHE A 206 11.52 -10.81 -46.68
C PHE A 206 11.39 -11.71 -47.92
N ASN A 207 11.36 -11.15 -49.12
CA ASN A 207 11.23 -11.91 -50.37
C ASN A 207 12.33 -12.97 -50.58
N LYS A 208 13.58 -12.63 -50.26
CA LYS A 208 14.74 -13.52 -50.44
C LYS A 208 14.92 -14.49 -49.27
N SER A 209 14.20 -14.30 -48.16
CA SER A 209 14.33 -15.14 -46.98
C SER A 209 13.76 -16.53 -47.21
N GLN A 210 14.60 -17.55 -47.01
CA GLN A 210 14.17 -18.96 -47.00
C GLN A 210 13.10 -19.23 -45.91
N TYR A 211 13.15 -18.50 -44.80
CA TYR A 211 12.29 -18.76 -43.64
C TYR A 211 11.09 -17.82 -43.56
N TYR A 212 11.18 -16.58 -44.06
CA TYR A 212 10.18 -15.54 -43.80
C TYR A 212 9.51 -14.97 -45.04
N SER A 213 9.84 -15.47 -46.25
CA SER A 213 9.22 -15.00 -47.51
C SER A 213 7.70 -15.11 -47.53
N PHE A 214 7.12 -16.05 -46.79
CA PHE A 214 5.67 -16.16 -46.66
C PHE A 214 5.02 -14.94 -45.95
N TYR A 215 5.77 -14.15 -45.18
CA TYR A 215 5.28 -12.93 -44.54
C TYR A 215 5.38 -11.68 -45.43
N THR A 216 6.01 -11.73 -46.62
CA THR A 216 6.20 -10.52 -47.45
C THR A 216 4.87 -9.80 -47.71
N GLY A 217 3.82 -10.52 -48.12
CA GLY A 217 2.50 -9.94 -48.37
C GLY A 217 1.91 -9.27 -47.14
N PHE A 218 2.08 -9.88 -45.96
CA PHE A 218 1.62 -9.35 -44.69
C PHE A 218 2.36 -8.07 -44.29
N VAL A 219 3.70 -8.05 -44.39
CA VAL A 219 4.50 -6.85 -44.08
C VAL A 219 4.20 -5.70 -45.04
N ARG A 220 4.03 -6.00 -46.34
CA ARG A 220 3.57 -5.02 -47.34
C ARG A 220 2.21 -4.44 -46.98
N PHE A 221 1.26 -5.31 -46.60
CA PHE A 221 -0.08 -4.87 -46.20
C PHE A 221 -0.04 -3.94 -44.99
N LEU A 222 0.76 -4.26 -43.96
CA LEU A 222 0.90 -3.40 -42.78
C LEU A 222 1.48 -2.02 -43.11
N LEU A 223 2.55 -1.95 -43.92
CA LEU A 223 3.14 -0.68 -44.31
C LEU A 223 2.23 0.15 -45.21
N ALA A 224 1.48 -0.49 -46.12
CA ALA A 224 0.56 0.21 -47.02
C ALA A 224 -0.70 0.74 -46.31
N THR A 225 -1.18 0.05 -45.27
CA THR A 225 -2.44 0.40 -44.60
C THR A 225 -2.25 1.15 -43.28
N GLY A 226 -1.09 1.00 -42.63
CA GLY A 226 -0.84 1.54 -41.30
C GLY A 226 -1.70 0.92 -40.19
N CYS A 227 -2.42 -0.17 -40.46
CA CYS A 227 -3.23 -0.84 -39.44
C CYS A 227 -2.35 -1.58 -38.42
N ARG A 228 -2.92 -1.89 -37.24
CA ARG A 228 -2.21 -2.68 -36.23
C ARG A 228 -2.08 -4.14 -36.69
N PRO A 229 -0.99 -4.86 -36.32
CA PRO A 229 -0.85 -6.28 -36.64
C PRO A 229 -2.05 -7.14 -36.24
N SER A 230 -2.66 -6.87 -35.07
CA SER A 230 -3.85 -7.60 -34.62
C SER A 230 -5.10 -7.33 -35.47
N GLU A 231 -5.20 -6.14 -36.07
CA GLU A 231 -6.30 -5.77 -36.98
C GLU A 231 -6.12 -6.50 -38.33
N ALA A 232 -4.90 -6.56 -38.84
CA ALA A 232 -4.59 -7.31 -40.07
C ALA A 232 -4.82 -8.82 -39.90
N VAL A 233 -4.37 -9.41 -38.80
CA VAL A 233 -4.55 -10.85 -38.51
C VAL A 233 -6.04 -11.22 -38.36
N GLY A 234 -6.85 -10.30 -37.83
CA GLY A 234 -8.30 -10.51 -37.67
C GLY A 234 -9.14 -10.21 -38.92
N LEU A 235 -8.53 -9.74 -40.00
CA LEU A 235 -9.26 -9.31 -41.19
C LEU A 235 -9.91 -10.49 -41.91
N ARG A 236 -11.18 -10.32 -42.30
CA ARG A 236 -11.95 -11.29 -43.09
C ARG A 236 -12.34 -10.70 -44.43
N TRP A 237 -12.47 -11.54 -45.46
CA TRP A 237 -12.89 -11.11 -46.80
C TRP A 237 -14.23 -10.37 -46.83
N SER A 238 -15.16 -10.69 -45.91
CA SER A 238 -16.43 -9.96 -45.76
C SER A 238 -16.27 -8.48 -45.36
N LYS A 239 -15.09 -8.08 -44.89
CA LYS A 239 -14.74 -6.69 -44.53
C LYS A 239 -13.93 -5.98 -45.62
N VAL A 240 -13.67 -6.64 -46.74
CA VAL A 240 -12.97 -6.11 -47.89
C VAL A 240 -13.99 -5.85 -48.99
N SER A 241 -14.06 -4.60 -49.44
CA SER A 241 -14.83 -4.22 -50.62
C SER A 241 -13.88 -3.74 -51.72
N HIS A 242 -14.40 -3.51 -52.92
CA HIS A 242 -13.62 -2.95 -54.00
C HIS A 242 -13.05 -1.55 -53.69
N LYS A 243 -13.67 -0.79 -52.77
CA LYS A 243 -13.31 0.60 -52.48
C LYS A 243 -12.66 0.81 -51.11
N SER A 244 -12.81 -0.13 -50.19
CA SER A 244 -12.38 0.07 -48.80
C SER A 244 -12.18 -1.24 -48.03
N ILE A 245 -11.36 -1.16 -46.99
CA ILE A 245 -11.14 -2.22 -46.00
C ILE A 245 -11.64 -1.70 -44.65
N THR A 246 -12.45 -2.50 -43.94
CA THR A 246 -12.99 -2.12 -42.63
C THR A 246 -12.37 -2.94 -41.50
N PHE A 247 -11.56 -2.29 -40.66
CA PHE A 247 -11.01 -2.89 -39.44
C PHE A 247 -11.96 -2.66 -38.27
N ARG A 248 -12.92 -3.57 -38.05
CA ARG A 248 -13.75 -3.61 -36.84
C ARG A 248 -13.81 -5.03 -36.31
N ALA A 249 -13.68 -5.17 -34.99
CA ALA A 249 -14.11 -6.39 -34.34
C ALA A 249 -15.63 -6.47 -34.46
N ASP A 250 -16.14 -7.59 -34.98
CA ASP A 250 -17.55 -7.92 -34.82
C ASP A 250 -17.79 -8.05 -33.31
N LEU A 251 -18.54 -7.10 -32.73
CA LEU A 251 -19.04 -7.16 -31.36
C LEU A 251 -20.30 -8.00 -31.35
#